data_AF-A0A819J3X0-F1
#
_entry.id   AF-A0A819J3X0-F1
#
_cell.length_a   1.000
_cell.length_b   1.000
_cell.length_c   1.000
_cell.angle_alpha   90.00
_cell.angle_beta   90.00
_cell.angle_gamma   90.00
#
_symmetry.space_group_name_H-M   'P 1'
#
loop_
_entity.id
_entity.type
_entity.pdbx_description
1 polymer ?
#
loop_
_entity_poly.entity_id
_entity_poly.type
_entity_poly.pdbx_seq_one_letter_code
_entity_poly.pdbx_strand_id
1 'polypeptide(L)'
;MIKTCITSVVKVLFLLQNIVEHYRIKVDRLSYLLTYPCQKVKLTVPVDKPGLLEFDRSQLFRRELFDKGNYGEVFKGKYDQRDVISKCMALDNEHHLGNVNKFFDKAKIKKDLLHKNTIHLYGVCIKEEPISMATEYMAHGYLLNYLRDGSGRNLTLKLMCNFAAQVKENLKILENSLNINH
;
A
#
# COMPACT_ATOMS: atom_id res chain seq x y z
N MET A 1 -13.28 5.72 35.92
CA MET A 1 -13.48 5.17 34.55
C MET A 1 -12.24 4.50 33.96
N ILE A 2 -11.03 5.06 34.08
CA ILE A 2 -9.82 4.50 33.43
C ILE A 2 -9.36 3.18 34.08
N LYS A 3 -9.39 3.07 35.42
CA LYS A 3 -9.04 1.82 36.14
C LYS A 3 -9.94 0.64 35.75
N THR A 4 -11.25 0.85 35.58
CA THR A 4 -12.22 -0.18 35.20
C THR A 4 -12.03 -0.68 33.76
N CYS A 5 -11.61 0.20 32.85
CA CYS A 5 -11.34 -0.16 31.45
C CYS A 5 -10.07 -1.04 31.34
N ILE A 6 -9.02 -0.72 32.09
CA ILE A 6 -7.77 -1.50 32.12
C ILE A 6 -8.02 -2.91 32.67
N THR A 7 -8.78 -3.06 33.75
CA THR A 7 -9.08 -4.39 34.31
C THR A 7 -9.92 -5.25 33.37
N SER A 8 -10.85 -4.65 32.61
CA SER A 8 -11.65 -5.36 31.61
C SER A 8 -10.82 -5.84 30.43
N VAL A 9 -9.93 -5.00 29.89
CA VAL A 9 -9.05 -5.37 28.76
C VAL A 9 -8.07 -6.47 29.16
N VAL A 10 -7.47 -6.38 30.36
CA VAL A 10 -6.57 -7.42 30.88
C VAL A 10 -7.31 -8.74 31.07
N LYS A 11 -8.53 -8.73 31.64
CA LYS A 11 -9.35 -9.95 31.77
C LYS A 11 -9.70 -10.58 30.43
N VAL A 12 -10.03 -9.78 29.40
CA VAL A 12 -10.33 -10.29 28.06
C VAL A 12 -9.09 -10.91 27.40
N LEU A 13 -7.91 -10.32 27.57
CA LEU A 13 -6.65 -10.87 27.06
C LEU A 13 -6.32 -12.22 27.68
N PHE A 14 -6.42 -12.34 29.01
CA PHE A 14 -6.23 -13.62 29.72
C PHE A 14 -7.25 -14.67 29.28
N LEU A 15 -8.52 -14.27 29.09
CA LEU A 15 -9.56 -15.17 28.64
C LEU A 15 -9.30 -15.71 27.23
N LEU A 16 -8.86 -14.85 26.30
CA LEU A 16 -8.52 -15.27 24.92
C LEU A 16 -7.34 -16.25 24.91
N GLN A 17 -6.30 -16.01 25.70
CA GLN A 17 -5.17 -16.94 25.82
C GLN A 17 -5.63 -18.29 26.36
N ASN A 18 -6.44 -18.31 27.42
CA ASN A 18 -6.97 -19.54 28.00
C ASN A 18 -7.85 -20.31 27.00
N ILE A 19 -8.66 -19.61 26.20
CA ILE A 19 -9.47 -20.21 25.14
C ILE A 19 -8.56 -20.84 24.07
N VAL A 20 -7.52 -20.13 23.64
CA VAL A 20 -6.57 -20.66 22.64
C VAL A 20 -5.86 -21.91 23.16
N GLU A 21 -5.38 -21.91 24.40
CA GLU A 21 -4.71 -23.08 24.99
C GLU A 21 -5.67 -24.25 25.23
N HIS A 22 -6.91 -23.98 25.65
CA HIS A 22 -7.95 -25.01 25.78
C HIS A 22 -8.19 -25.72 24.45
N TYR A 23 -8.41 -24.95 23.37
CA TYR A 23 -8.69 -25.50 22.05
C TYR A 23 -7.47 -26.07 21.31
N ARG A 24 -6.25 -25.89 21.84
CA ARG A 24 -5.04 -26.61 21.39
C ARG A 24 -5.03 -28.06 21.82
N ILE A 25 -5.67 -28.37 22.95
CA ILE A 25 -5.63 -29.69 23.59
C ILE A 25 -6.98 -30.41 23.41
N LYS A 26 -8.09 -29.66 23.30
CA LYS A 26 -9.44 -30.23 23.23
C LYS A 26 -10.33 -29.55 22.20
N VAL A 27 -11.00 -30.34 21.37
CA VAL A 27 -11.79 -29.82 20.24
C VAL A 27 -13.08 -29.13 20.69
N ASP A 28 -13.76 -29.62 21.73
CA ASP A 28 -14.98 -29.05 22.32
C ASP A 28 -15.93 -28.36 21.31
N ARG A 29 -16.36 -29.13 20.29
CA ARG A 29 -17.27 -28.75 19.19
C ARG A 29 -16.66 -27.95 18.03
N LEU A 30 -15.35 -27.69 18.02
CA LEU A 30 -14.66 -27.27 16.80
C LEU A 30 -14.57 -28.44 15.80
N SER A 31 -14.21 -28.14 14.55
CA SER A 31 -13.91 -29.19 13.57
C SER A 31 -12.57 -29.86 13.84
N TYR A 32 -11.60 -29.12 14.40
CA TYR A 32 -10.22 -29.56 14.65
C TYR A 32 -9.61 -28.82 15.85
N LEU A 33 -8.52 -29.37 16.40
CA LEU A 33 -7.69 -28.69 17.39
C LEU A 33 -7.00 -27.47 16.76
N LEU A 34 -6.81 -26.42 17.55
CA LEU A 34 -5.94 -25.31 17.17
C LEU A 34 -4.50 -25.82 17.12
N THR A 35 -3.84 -25.63 15.98
CA THR A 35 -2.46 -26.05 15.78
C THR A 35 -1.52 -24.84 15.85
N TYR A 36 -1.10 -24.36 14.70
CA TYR A 36 -0.16 -23.26 14.57
C TYR A 36 -0.92 -21.97 14.23
N PRO A 37 -0.50 -20.82 14.78
CA PRO A 37 -1.11 -19.55 14.42
C PRO A 37 -0.89 -19.27 12.93
N CYS A 38 -1.94 -18.81 12.24
CA CYS A 38 -1.82 -18.41 10.84
C CYS A 38 -0.77 -17.31 10.69
N GLN A 39 0.13 -17.48 9.73
CA GLN A 39 1.12 -16.46 9.40
C GLN A 39 0.40 -15.26 8.77
N LYS A 40 0.29 -14.16 9.52
CA LYS A 40 -0.19 -12.90 8.96
C LYS A 40 0.92 -12.35 8.06
N VAL A 41 0.60 -12.12 6.79
CA VAL A 41 1.45 -11.30 5.92
C VAL A 41 1.51 -9.91 6.57
N LYS A 42 2.67 -9.54 7.12
CA LYS A 42 2.90 -8.17 7.55
C LYS A 42 2.90 -7.32 6.29
N LEU A 43 1.82 -6.58 6.06
CA LEU A 43 1.90 -5.40 5.22
C LEU A 43 2.91 -4.49 5.91
N THR A 44 4.10 -4.35 5.32
CA THR A 44 5.07 -3.34 5.74
C THR A 44 4.48 -1.99 5.38
N VAL A 45 3.63 -1.47 6.26
CA VAL A 45 3.33 -0.04 6.29
C VAL A 45 4.63 0.62 6.75
N PRO A 46 5.31 1.39 5.89
CA PRO A 46 6.55 2.04 6.28
C PRO A 46 6.28 2.97 7.46
N VAL A 47 7.07 2.83 8.52
CA VAL A 47 7.08 3.78 9.62
C VAL A 47 7.91 4.98 9.15
N ASP A 48 7.43 5.66 8.12
CA ASP A 48 8.07 6.86 7.61
C ASP A 48 7.55 8.07 8.40
N LYS A 49 8.42 9.06 8.64
CA LYS A 49 8.08 10.28 9.38
C LYS A 49 6.85 10.95 8.75
N PRO A 50 5.95 11.55 9.55
CA PRO A 50 4.81 12.29 9.00
C PRO A 50 5.32 13.45 8.13
N GLY A 51 5.17 13.34 6.80
CA GLY A 51 5.83 14.23 5.85
C GLY A 51 5.95 13.64 4.45
N LEU A 52 5.90 14.49 3.41
CA LEU A 52 6.30 14.05 2.07
C LEU A 52 7.82 14.05 2.11
N LEU A 53 8.44 12.87 2.10
CA LEU A 53 9.88 12.77 2.11
C LEU A 53 10.41 13.20 0.73
N GLU A 54 11.16 14.28 0.70
CA GLU A 54 12.00 14.60 -0.44
C GLU A 54 13.30 13.79 -0.33
N PHE A 55 13.65 13.04 -1.37
CA PHE A 55 14.90 12.27 -1.42
C PHE A 55 15.80 12.75 -2.56
N ASP A 56 17.11 12.62 -2.37
CA ASP A 56 18.09 12.92 -3.42
C ASP A 56 18.08 11.84 -4.49
N ARG A 57 18.35 12.23 -5.74
CA ARG A 57 18.31 11.30 -6.87
C ARG A 57 19.26 10.11 -6.69
N SER A 58 20.40 10.34 -6.05
CA SER A 58 21.42 9.33 -5.74
C SER A 58 20.89 8.18 -4.86
N GLN A 59 19.84 8.42 -4.07
CA GLN A 59 19.23 7.42 -3.19
C GLN A 59 18.29 6.46 -3.95
N LEU A 60 17.90 6.81 -5.18
CA LEU A 60 16.97 6.03 -6.00
C LEU A 60 17.71 5.36 -7.16
N PHE A 61 17.93 4.05 -7.02
CA PHE A 61 18.55 3.24 -8.06
C PHE A 61 17.49 2.70 -9.03
N ARG A 62 17.47 3.21 -10.26
CA ARG A 62 16.60 2.69 -11.34
C ARG A 62 17.28 1.51 -12.02
N ARG A 63 16.54 0.41 -12.21
CA ARG A 63 17.09 -0.83 -12.78
C ARG A 63 16.48 -1.18 -14.12
N GLU A 64 15.16 -1.32 -14.19
CA GLU A 64 14.46 -1.80 -15.39
C GLU A 64 13.34 -0.83 -15.77
N LEU A 65 13.15 -0.58 -17.06
CA LEU A 65 11.96 0.12 -17.54
C LEU A 65 10.77 -0.82 -17.38
N PHE A 66 9.83 -0.43 -16.52
CA PHE A 66 8.64 -1.20 -16.21
C PHE A 66 7.47 -0.84 -17.13
N ASP A 67 7.28 0.45 -17.41
CA ASP A 67 6.23 0.94 -18.31
C ASP A 67 6.61 2.31 -18.89
N LYS A 68 6.04 2.66 -20.04
CA LYS A 68 6.19 3.98 -20.68
C LYS A 68 4.82 4.45 -21.16
N GLY A 69 4.36 5.57 -20.63
CA GLY A 69 3.08 6.17 -21.02
C GLY A 69 3.17 7.67 -21.23
N ASN A 70 2.04 8.29 -21.56
CA ASN A 70 1.94 9.74 -21.83
C ASN A 70 2.30 10.63 -20.62
N TYR A 71 2.43 10.06 -19.42
CA TYR A 71 2.75 10.77 -18.18
C TYR A 71 4.15 10.45 -17.66
N GLY A 72 5.05 10.01 -18.56
CA GLY A 72 6.43 9.69 -18.27
C GLY A 72 6.74 8.19 -18.24
N GLU A 73 7.94 7.89 -17.78
CA GLU A 73 8.51 6.54 -17.72
C GLU A 73 8.44 5.99 -16.31
N VAL A 74 8.14 4.71 -16.19
CA VAL A 74 8.03 4.00 -14.92
C VAL A 74 9.15 2.98 -14.87
N PHE A 75 9.97 3.03 -13.83
CA PHE A 75 11.10 2.12 -13.63
C PHE A 75 10.89 1.28 -12.38
N LYS A 76 11.27 0.01 -12.44
CA LYS A 76 11.53 -0.78 -11.24
C LYS A 76 12.91 -0.42 -10.71
N GLY A 77 13.03 -0.25 -9.40
CA GLY A 77 14.28 0.19 -8.79
C GLY A 77 14.38 -0.19 -7.32
N LYS A 78 15.37 0.41 -6.66
CA LYS A 78 15.57 0.31 -5.22
C LYS A 78 15.68 1.67 -4.56
N TYR A 79 15.07 1.80 -3.39
CA TYR A 79 15.17 2.96 -2.51
C TYR A 79 15.20 2.46 -1.06
N ASP A 80 16.15 2.91 -0.25
CA ASP A 80 16.34 2.45 1.14
C ASP A 80 16.35 0.90 1.26
N GLN A 81 17.08 0.23 0.36
CA GLN A 81 17.16 -1.24 0.24
C GLN A 81 15.85 -1.97 -0.08
N ARG A 82 14.75 -1.26 -0.34
CA ARG A 82 13.43 -1.81 -0.71
C ARG A 82 13.22 -1.76 -2.21
N ASP A 83 12.48 -2.72 -2.75
CA ASP A 83 12.04 -2.68 -4.14
C ASP A 83 10.93 -1.63 -4.30
N VAL A 84 11.09 -0.75 -5.27
CA VAL A 84 10.16 0.37 -5.53
C VAL A 84 9.81 0.47 -7.00
N ILE A 85 8.66 1.09 -7.26
CA ILE A 85 8.31 1.63 -8.58
C ILE A 85 8.59 3.13 -8.57
N SER A 86 9.47 3.57 -9.47
CA SER A 86 9.78 4.97 -9.70
C SER A 86 9.05 5.48 -10.93
N LYS A 87 8.11 6.40 -10.76
CA LYS A 87 7.53 7.14 -11.89
C LYS A 87 8.34 8.42 -12.11
N CYS A 88 8.93 8.56 -13.29
CA CYS A 88 9.78 9.66 -13.72
C CYS A 88 9.07 10.50 -14.79
N MET A 89 9.16 11.82 -14.70
CA MET A 89 8.67 12.74 -15.71
C MET A 89 9.77 13.76 -16.04
N ALA A 90 10.15 13.85 -17.31
CA ALA A 90 11.07 14.86 -17.78
C ALA A 90 10.35 16.23 -17.90
N LEU A 91 11.12 17.32 -17.79
CA LEU A 91 10.60 18.69 -17.83
C LEU A 91 10.89 19.33 -19.19
N ASP A 92 10.35 18.75 -20.26
CA ASP A 92 10.54 19.19 -21.63
C ASP A 92 9.29 19.90 -22.19
N ASN A 93 9.41 21.22 -22.37
CA ASN A 93 8.50 22.18 -23.04
C ASN A 93 7.20 22.61 -22.33
N GLU A 94 6.75 23.82 -22.68
CA GLU A 94 5.68 24.66 -22.06
C GLU A 94 4.32 23.98 -21.81
N HIS A 95 4.02 22.84 -22.45
CA HIS A 95 2.80 22.06 -22.22
C HIS A 95 2.79 21.22 -20.93
N HIS A 96 3.89 21.20 -20.16
CA HIS A 96 4.08 20.27 -19.03
C HIS A 96 3.83 20.86 -17.64
N LEU A 97 3.68 22.17 -17.47
CA LEU A 97 3.43 22.76 -16.14
C LEU A 97 2.14 22.21 -15.49
N GLY A 98 1.09 22.01 -16.30
CA GLY A 98 -0.15 21.37 -15.84
C GLY A 98 0.04 19.91 -15.44
N ASN A 99 0.97 19.18 -16.06
CA ASN A 99 1.28 17.79 -15.72
C ASN A 99 2.14 17.70 -14.46
N VAL A 100 3.05 18.65 -14.26
CA VAL A 100 3.86 18.80 -13.03
C VAL A 100 2.95 19.08 -11.84
N ASN A 101 2.01 20.03 -11.95
CA ASN A 101 1.04 20.29 -10.88
C ASN A 101 0.20 19.04 -10.55
N LYS A 102 -0.33 18.35 -11.57
CA LYS A 102 -1.06 17.08 -11.37
C LYS A 102 -0.19 15.98 -10.74
N PHE A 103 1.11 15.96 -11.01
CA PHE A 103 2.05 15.03 -10.40
C PHE A 103 2.19 15.31 -8.90
N PHE A 104 2.33 16.58 -8.53
CA PHE A 104 2.40 17.03 -7.14
C PHE A 104 1.09 16.84 -6.37
N ASP A 105 -0.05 17.17 -6.96
CA ASP A 105 -1.35 17.01 -6.30
C ASP A 105 -1.61 15.54 -5.96
N LYS A 106 -1.26 14.63 -6.88
CA LYS A 106 -1.30 13.19 -6.62
C LYS A 106 -0.35 12.77 -5.49
N ALA A 107 0.84 13.33 -5.43
CA ALA A 107 1.80 13.04 -4.38
C ALA A 107 1.31 13.53 -3.00
N LYS A 108 0.73 14.74 -2.95
CA LYS A 108 0.14 15.31 -1.72
C LYS A 108 -0.99 14.45 -1.17
N ILE A 109 -1.94 14.05 -2.03
CA ILE A 109 -3.05 13.18 -1.60
C ILE A 109 -2.52 11.83 -1.10
N LYS A 110 -1.54 11.24 -1.80
CA LYS A 110 -0.99 9.94 -1.40
C LYS A 110 -0.15 9.97 -0.13
N LYS A 111 0.54 11.07 0.14
CA LYS A 111 1.43 11.23 1.29
C LYS A 111 0.72 10.87 2.60
N ASP A 112 -0.50 11.39 2.79
CA ASP A 112 -1.23 11.25 4.05
C ASP A 112 -2.10 9.98 4.08
N LEU A 113 -2.07 9.18 3.01
CA LEU A 113 -2.89 7.98 2.84
C LEU A 113 -2.10 6.70 3.12
N LEU A 114 -2.05 6.34 4.39
CA LEU A 114 -1.50 5.06 4.87
C LEU A 114 -2.62 4.04 5.09
N HIS A 115 -2.93 3.22 4.07
CA HIS A 115 -3.95 2.19 4.16
C HIS A 115 -3.60 0.93 3.34
N LYS A 116 -4.00 -0.25 3.84
CA LYS A 116 -3.71 -1.57 3.25
C LYS A 116 -4.10 -1.74 1.77
N ASN A 117 -5.08 -0.99 1.27
CA ASN A 117 -5.58 -1.07 -0.11
C ASN A 117 -5.12 0.12 -0.97
N THR A 118 -4.25 0.97 -0.45
CA THR A 118 -3.75 2.15 -1.14
C THR A 118 -2.26 1.98 -1.36
N ILE A 119 -1.81 2.20 -2.60
CA ILE A 119 -0.40 2.09 -2.90
C ILE A 119 0.40 3.16 -2.13
N HIS A 120 1.37 2.74 -1.34
CA HIS A 120 2.15 3.64 -0.50
C HIS A 120 3.16 4.47 -1.31
N LEU A 121 3.27 5.76 -0.99
CA LEU A 121 4.25 6.70 -1.55
C LEU A 121 5.37 6.92 -0.55
N TYR A 122 6.59 6.48 -0.89
CA TYR A 122 7.78 6.69 -0.05
C TYR A 122 8.30 8.12 -0.12
N GLY A 123 8.19 8.78 -1.27
CA GLY A 123 8.69 10.14 -1.43
C GLY A 123 8.74 10.62 -2.87
N VAL A 124 9.28 11.82 -3.04
CA VAL A 124 9.50 12.48 -4.34
C VAL A 124 10.93 13.03 -4.45
N CYS A 125 11.45 13.10 -5.67
CA CYS A 125 12.70 13.77 -6.02
C CYS A 125 12.35 14.87 -7.03
N ILE A 126 12.52 16.13 -6.62
CA ILE A 126 12.01 17.31 -7.37
C ILE A 126 13.11 18.33 -7.69
N LYS A 127 14.24 18.27 -6.99
CA LYS A 127 15.41 19.15 -7.21
C LYS A 127 16.19 18.81 -8.47
N GLU A 128 16.07 17.59 -8.96
CA GLU A 128 16.83 17.08 -10.09
C GLU A 128 15.91 16.50 -11.14
N GLU A 129 16.20 16.78 -12.41
CA GLU A 129 15.51 16.18 -13.54
C GLU A 129 16.02 14.75 -13.84
N PRO A 130 15.14 13.84 -14.27
CA PRO A 130 13.68 13.98 -14.33
C PRO A 130 13.06 13.93 -12.93
N ILE A 131 12.02 14.73 -12.69
CA ILE A 131 11.29 14.67 -11.42
C ILE A 131 10.70 13.28 -11.25
N SER A 132 10.71 12.75 -10.03
CA SER A 132 10.29 11.38 -9.80
C SER A 132 9.58 11.16 -8.47
N MET A 133 8.79 10.11 -8.39
CA MET A 133 8.14 9.64 -7.18
C MET A 133 8.40 8.14 -7.00
N ALA A 134 8.69 7.72 -5.77
CA ALA A 134 8.93 6.32 -5.44
C ALA A 134 7.74 5.76 -4.66
N THR A 135 7.12 4.70 -5.18
CA THR A 135 6.02 3.98 -4.52
C THR A 135 6.39 2.54 -4.26
N GLU A 136 5.62 1.84 -3.44
CA GLU A 136 5.79 0.40 -3.25
C GLU A 136 5.71 -0.38 -4.58
N TYR A 137 6.45 -1.49 -4.62
CA TYR A 137 6.44 -2.41 -5.74
C TYR A 137 5.27 -3.38 -5.66
N MET A 138 4.44 -3.40 -6.70
CA MET A 138 3.31 -4.31 -6.83
C MET A 138 3.73 -5.50 -7.71
N ALA A 139 4.00 -6.66 -7.10
CA ALA A 139 4.56 -7.83 -7.77
C ALA A 139 3.75 -8.35 -8.97
N HIS A 140 2.43 -8.12 -8.97
CA HIS A 140 1.52 -8.58 -10.03
C HIS A 140 1.14 -7.47 -11.03
N GLY A 141 1.76 -6.30 -10.94
CA GLY A 141 1.53 -5.18 -11.84
C GLY A 141 0.11 -4.63 -11.80
N TYR A 142 -0.36 -4.14 -12.94
CA TYR A 142 -1.70 -3.54 -13.09
C TYR A 142 -2.79 -4.60 -12.98
N LEU A 143 -3.86 -4.28 -12.23
CA LEU A 143 -5.02 -5.17 -12.08
C LEU A 143 -5.64 -5.58 -13.42
N LEU A 144 -5.71 -4.66 -14.39
CA LEU A 144 -6.25 -4.96 -15.72
C LEU A 144 -5.44 -6.08 -16.42
N ASN A 145 -4.12 -5.94 -16.43
CA ASN A 145 -3.23 -6.92 -17.06
C ASN A 145 -3.25 -8.25 -16.27
N TYR A 146 -3.32 -8.17 -14.95
CA TYR A 146 -3.45 -9.35 -14.09
C TYR A 146 -4.71 -10.16 -14.41
N LEU A 147 -5.85 -9.49 -14.63
CA LEU A 147 -7.13 -10.12 -14.93
C LEU A 147 -7.20 -10.61 -16.40
N ARG A 148 -6.70 -9.80 -17.34
CA ARG A 148 -6.78 -10.11 -18.77
C ARG A 148 -5.75 -11.12 -19.22
N ASP A 149 -4.52 -11.01 -18.75
CA ASP A 149 -3.35 -11.71 -19.31
C ASP A 149 -2.52 -12.49 -18.29
N GLY A 150 -2.68 -12.20 -16.99
CA GLY A 150 -1.95 -12.84 -15.92
C GLY A 150 -2.64 -14.06 -15.31
N SER A 151 -2.17 -14.46 -14.13
CA SER A 151 -2.75 -15.55 -13.33
C SER A 151 -4.17 -15.25 -12.83
N GLY A 152 -4.66 -14.02 -12.99
CA GLY A 152 -6.01 -13.59 -12.63
C GLY A 152 -7.11 -14.06 -13.58
N ARG A 153 -6.77 -14.67 -14.73
CA ARG A 153 -7.76 -15.14 -15.73
C ARG A 153 -8.78 -16.15 -15.17
N ASN A 154 -8.33 -17.00 -14.25
CA ASN A 154 -9.14 -18.10 -13.69
C ASN A 154 -9.62 -17.83 -12.26
N LEU A 155 -9.81 -16.57 -11.89
CA LEU A 155 -10.30 -16.23 -10.55
C LEU A 155 -11.75 -16.68 -10.35
N THR A 156 -12.04 -17.17 -9.16
CA THR A 156 -13.41 -17.44 -8.74
C THR A 156 -14.17 -16.13 -8.54
N LEU A 157 -15.50 -16.18 -8.70
CA LEU A 157 -16.39 -15.04 -8.43
C LEU A 157 -16.16 -14.45 -7.02
N LYS A 158 -15.90 -15.31 -6.03
CA LYS A 158 -15.58 -14.89 -4.66
C LYS A 158 -14.36 -13.98 -4.60
N LEU A 159 -13.28 -14.32 -5.31
CA LEU A 159 -12.07 -13.50 -5.35
C LEU A 159 -12.30 -12.20 -6.12
N MET A 160 -13.08 -12.23 -7.21
CA MET A 160 -13.46 -11.02 -7.94
C MET A 160 -14.26 -10.05 -7.05
N CYS A 161 -15.23 -10.56 -6.28
CA CYS A 161 -15.96 -9.74 -5.31
C CYS A 161 -15.05 -9.14 -4.23
N ASN A 162 -14.05 -9.90 -3.77
CA ASN A 162 -13.06 -9.39 -2.82
C ASN A 162 -12.21 -8.26 -3.41
N PHE A 163 -11.80 -8.36 -4.68
CA PHE A 163 -11.08 -7.28 -5.37
C PHE A 163 -11.96 -6.02 -5.49
N ALA A 164 -13.22 -6.19 -5.91
CA ALA A 164 -14.17 -5.09 -5.99
C ALA A 164 -14.39 -4.41 -4.62
N ALA A 165 -14.49 -5.19 -3.55
CA ALA A 165 -14.61 -4.66 -2.19
C ALA A 165 -13.37 -3.86 -1.76
N GLN A 166 -12.16 -4.34 -2.05
CA GLN A 166 -10.92 -3.63 -1.76
C GLN A 166 -10.80 -2.31 -2.54
N VAL A 167 -11.15 -2.32 -3.84
CA VAL A 167 -11.20 -1.11 -4.67
C VAL A 167 -12.21 -0.11 -4.12
N LYS A 168 -13.40 -0.56 -3.73
CA LYS A 168 -14.42 0.29 -3.09
C LYS A 168 -13.90 0.94 -1.81
N GLU A 169 -13.24 0.17 -0.94
CA GLU A 169 -12.65 0.67 0.30
C GLU A 169 -11.55 1.71 0.01
N ASN A 170 -10.70 1.47 -0.99
CA ASN A 170 -9.69 2.44 -1.43
C ASN A 170 -10.32 3.75 -1.96
N LEU A 171 -11.34 3.66 -2.82
CA LEU A 171 -12.01 4.84 -3.39
C LEU A 171 -12.69 5.68 -2.31
N LYS A 172 -13.35 5.05 -1.34
CA LYS A 172 -13.96 5.76 -0.20
C LYS A 172 -12.92 6.54 0.61
N ILE A 173 -11.75 5.95 0.81
CA ILE A 173 -10.65 6.62 1.54
C ILE A 173 -10.11 7.80 0.73
N LEU A 174 -9.93 7.63 -0.58
CA LEU A 174 -9.51 8.70 -1.47
C LEU A 174 -10.50 9.87 -1.48
N GLU A 175 -11.81 9.58 -1.57
CA GLU A 175 -12.88 10.58 -1.52
C GLU A 175 -12.84 11.38 -0.21
N ASN A 176 -12.73 10.70 0.93
CA ASN A 176 -12.63 11.36 2.23
C ASN A 176 -11.41 12.30 2.30
N SER A 177 -10.25 11.89 1.78
CA SER A 177 -9.04 12.71 1.77
C SER A 177 -9.11 13.88 0.79
N LEU A 178 -9.88 13.77 -0.30
CA LEU A 178 -10.15 14.89 -1.19
C LEU A 178 -11.08 15.93 -0.52
N ASN A 179 -12.10 15.46 0.20
CA ASN A 179 -13.07 16.32 0.89
C ASN A 179 -12.50 17.04 2.12
N ILE A 180 -11.39 16.58 2.70
CA ILE A 180 -10.72 17.26 3.82
C ILE A 180 -9.84 18.44 3.33
N ASN A 181 -9.46 18.45 2.05
CA ASN A 181 -8.59 19.48 1.47
C ASN A 181 -9.36 20.61 0.75
N HIS A 182 -10.68 20.65 0.90
CA HIS A 182 -11.59 21.73 0.52
C HIS A 182 -12.27 22.30 1.76
#